data_AF-A0A392QDI0-F1
#
_entry.id   AF-A0A392QDI0-F1
#
_cell.length_a   1.000
_cell.length_b   1.000
_cell.length_c   1.000
_cell.angle_alpha   90.00
_cell.angle_beta   90.00
_cell.angle_gamma   90.00
#
_symmetry.space_group_name_H-M   'P 1'
#
loop_
_entity.id
_entity.type
_entity.pdbx_description
1 polymer ?
#
loop_
_entity_poly.entity_id
_entity_poly.type
_entity_poly.pdbx_seq_one_letter_code
_entity_poly.pdbx_strand_id
1 'polypeptide(L)'
;MSEAFNSVIVGARAKPIVTMLEEIRVYMMERWETNRQKIGRYVESILPNIKKKLERETSFSNNWMVRPAGYELFEVRHISASGDQFSVSLGTKECSCRKWMLTGLPCRHAIACMREMEIDPSQYVPDYFRKETYEACYQPMIYPTNG
;
A
#
# COMPACT_ATOMS: atom_id res chain seq x y z
N MET A 1 -2.71 -1.68 20.21
CA MET A 1 -2.58 -3.08 19.75
C MET A 1 -3.64 -3.31 18.68
N SER A 2 -3.31 -3.89 17.53
CA SER A 2 -4.29 -4.09 16.43
C SER A 2 -5.22 -5.26 16.72
N GLU A 3 -6.45 -5.21 16.22
CA GLU A 3 -7.45 -6.29 16.38
C GLU A 3 -6.95 -7.63 15.83
N ALA A 4 -6.23 -7.59 14.70
CA ALA A 4 -5.69 -8.79 14.06
C ALA A 4 -4.57 -9.47 14.87
N PHE A 5 -3.78 -8.72 15.64
CA PHE A 5 -2.82 -9.33 16.55
C PHE A 5 -3.53 -9.84 17.81
N ASN A 6 -4.46 -9.05 18.34
CA ASN A 6 -5.22 -9.41 19.52
C ASN A 6 -5.97 -10.74 19.32
N SER A 7 -6.62 -10.94 18.18
CA SER A 7 -7.39 -12.16 17.89
C SER A 7 -6.53 -13.43 17.94
N VAL A 8 -5.24 -13.34 17.60
CA VAL A 8 -4.31 -14.48 17.63
C VAL A 8 -3.86 -14.79 19.05
N ILE A 9 -3.60 -13.77 19.87
CA ILE A 9 -3.01 -13.97 21.21
C ILE A 9 -4.05 -14.16 22.32
N VAL A 10 -5.36 -14.18 21.99
CA VAL A 10 -6.43 -14.38 22.99
C VAL A 10 -6.18 -15.63 23.84
N GLY A 11 -5.82 -16.75 23.21
CA GLY A 11 -5.53 -18.00 23.92
C GLY A 11 -4.29 -17.91 24.81
N ALA A 12 -3.22 -17.28 24.32
CA ALA A 12 -1.99 -17.08 25.09
C ALA A 12 -2.23 -16.21 26.32
N ARG A 13 -3.07 -15.16 26.21
CA ARG A 13 -3.39 -14.22 27.30
C ARG A 13 -4.14 -14.84 28.47
N ALA A 14 -4.75 -16.02 28.29
CA ALA A 14 -5.43 -16.74 29.36
C ALA A 14 -4.47 -17.61 30.21
N LYS A 15 -3.17 -17.64 29.88
CA LYS A 15 -2.18 -18.52 30.50
C LYS A 15 -1.30 -17.77 31.50
N PRO A 16 -0.59 -18.49 32.41
CA PRO A 16 0.39 -17.87 33.29
C PRO A 16 1.43 -17.05 32.52
N ILE A 17 1.98 -16.00 33.15
CA ILE A 17 2.80 -14.98 32.48
C ILE A 17 3.95 -15.56 31.67
N VAL A 18 4.64 -16.58 32.19
CA VAL A 18 5.76 -17.25 31.50
C VAL A 18 5.27 -17.94 30.23
N THR A 19 4.21 -18.75 30.32
CA THR A 19 3.61 -19.46 29.19
C THR A 19 3.02 -18.49 28.15
N MET A 20 2.37 -17.42 28.59
CA MET A 20 1.83 -16.39 27.70
C MET A 20 2.93 -15.74 26.87
N LEU A 21 4.03 -15.32 27.51
CA LEU A 21 5.15 -14.67 26.82
C LEU A 21 5.84 -15.63 25.85
N GLU A 22 6.01 -16.89 26.24
CA GLU A 22 6.63 -17.91 25.39
C GLU A 22 5.79 -18.21 24.14
N GLU A 23 4.47 -18.33 24.28
CA GLU A 23 3.58 -18.53 23.12
C GLU A 23 3.56 -17.32 22.16
N ILE A 24 3.56 -16.10 22.71
CA ILE A 24 3.65 -14.89 21.90
C ILE A 24 5.01 -14.85 21.17
N ARG A 25 6.11 -15.21 21.85
CA ARG A 25 7.45 -15.27 21.26
C ARG A 25 7.52 -16.26 20.10
N VAL A 26 7.04 -17.49 20.30
CA VAL A 26 7.00 -18.54 19.27
C VAL A 26 6.16 -18.09 18.07
N TYR A 27 4.96 -17.55 18.31
CA TYR A 27 4.11 -17.03 17.24
C TYR A 27 4.82 -15.96 16.40
N MET A 28 5.45 -14.99 17.07
CA MET A 28 6.16 -13.90 16.38
C MET A 28 7.37 -14.45 15.61
N MET A 29 8.13 -15.38 16.19
CA MET A 29 9.27 -16.02 15.56
C MET A 29 8.90 -16.74 14.24
N GLU A 30 7.87 -17.60 14.29
CA GLU A 30 7.38 -18.32 13.11
C GLU A 30 6.79 -17.38 12.05
N ARG A 31 6.07 -16.35 12.49
CA ARG A 31 5.48 -15.34 11.59
C ARG A 31 6.55 -14.52 10.89
N TRP A 32 7.61 -14.10 11.59
CA TRP A 32 8.73 -13.36 10.99
C TRP A 32 9.41 -14.19 9.91
N GLU A 33 9.70 -15.46 10.21
CA GLU A 33 10.33 -16.37 9.24
C GLU A 33 9.44 -16.61 8.03
N THR A 34 8.14 -16.86 8.24
CA THR A 34 7.17 -17.01 7.15
C THR A 34 7.11 -15.78 6.25
N ASN A 35 7.15 -14.58 6.83
CA ASN A 35 7.12 -13.33 6.06
C ASN A 35 8.41 -13.13 5.26
N ARG A 36 9.58 -13.43 5.84
CA ARG A 36 10.87 -13.42 5.12
C ARG A 36 10.88 -14.35 3.92
N GLN A 37 10.43 -15.60 4.10
CA GLN A 37 10.37 -16.57 3.00
C GLN A 37 9.41 -16.12 1.89
N LYS A 38 8.26 -15.55 2.25
CA LYS A 38 7.28 -15.04 1.28
C LYS A 38 7.85 -13.88 0.47
N ILE A 39 8.44 -12.87 1.13
CA ILE A 39 8.96 -11.70 0.43
C ILE A 39 10.24 -12.01 -0.35
N GLY A 40 11.09 -12.91 0.14
CA GLY A 40 12.31 -13.34 -0.55
C GLY A 40 12.04 -14.05 -1.89
N ARG A 41 10.87 -14.69 -2.03
CA ARG A 41 10.42 -15.28 -3.31
C ARG A 41 9.77 -14.27 -4.25
N TYR A 42 9.39 -13.10 -3.76
CA TYR A 42 8.73 -12.07 -4.54
C TYR A 42 9.77 -11.24 -5.30
N VAL A 43 9.60 -11.06 -6.60
CA VAL A 43 10.63 -10.46 -7.47
C VAL A 43 10.45 -8.96 -7.64
N GLU A 44 9.22 -8.45 -7.57
CA GLU A 44 8.95 -7.07 -7.91
C GLU A 44 9.21 -6.08 -6.77
N SER A 45 9.36 -4.81 -7.12
CA SER A 45 9.66 -3.73 -6.17
C SER A 45 8.45 -3.22 -5.39
N ILE A 46 7.24 -3.32 -5.94
CA ILE A 46 6.00 -2.86 -5.27
C ILE A 46 5.27 -4.05 -4.67
N LEU A 47 4.84 -3.96 -3.41
CA LEU A 47 4.16 -5.08 -2.74
C LEU A 47 2.91 -5.57 -3.50
N PRO A 48 2.61 -6.89 -3.50
CA PRO A 48 1.62 -7.49 -4.40
C PRO A 48 0.21 -6.87 -4.30
N ASN A 49 -0.25 -6.59 -3.07
CA ASN A 49 -1.58 -6.01 -2.86
C ASN A 49 -1.65 -4.54 -3.30
N ILE A 50 -0.52 -3.83 -3.25
CA ILE A 50 -0.42 -2.43 -3.69
C ILE A 50 -0.39 -2.37 -5.21
N LYS A 51 0.39 -3.25 -5.84
CA LYS A 51 0.38 -3.42 -7.30
C LYS A 51 -1.02 -3.70 -7.83
N LYS A 52 -1.74 -4.68 -7.26
CA LYS A 52 -3.14 -4.97 -7.65
C LYS A 52 -4.08 -3.78 -7.50
N LYS A 53 -3.90 -2.96 -6.45
CA LYS A 53 -4.70 -1.74 -6.26
C LYS A 53 -4.39 -0.70 -7.33
N LEU A 54 -3.11 -0.52 -7.66
CA LEU A 54 -2.67 0.42 -8.68
C LEU A 54 -3.20 0.01 -10.06
N GLU A 55 -3.04 -1.26 -10.45
CA GLU A 55 -3.57 -1.82 -11.70
C GLU A 55 -5.09 -1.64 -11.82
N ARG A 56 -5.82 -1.82 -10.71
CA ARG A 56 -7.26 -1.59 -10.67
C ARG A 56 -7.62 -0.12 -10.89
N GLU A 57 -6.86 0.83 -10.33
CA GLU A 57 -7.10 2.25 -10.63
C GLU A 57 -6.71 2.61 -12.06
N THR A 58 -5.67 1.98 -12.60
CA THR A 58 -5.27 2.12 -14.01
C THR A 58 -6.39 1.69 -14.94
N SER A 59 -7.04 0.55 -14.70
CA SER A 59 -8.14 0.10 -15.56
C SER A 59 -9.36 1.03 -15.53
N PHE A 60 -9.57 1.76 -14.42
CA PHE A 60 -10.63 2.76 -14.30
C PHE A 60 -10.26 4.15 -14.82
N SER A 61 -9.02 4.36 -15.26
CA SER A 61 -8.53 5.67 -15.74
C SER A 61 -8.92 6.00 -17.19
N ASN A 62 -9.41 5.01 -17.96
CA ASN A 62 -9.61 5.16 -19.41
C ASN A 62 -10.75 6.11 -19.80
N ASN A 63 -11.77 6.27 -18.95
CA ASN A 63 -12.96 7.07 -19.26
C ASN A 63 -12.85 8.54 -18.79
N TRP A 64 -11.63 9.04 -18.62
CA TRP A 64 -11.38 10.37 -18.08
C TRP A 64 -10.63 11.22 -19.10
N MET A 65 -11.23 12.35 -19.46
CA MET A 65 -10.64 13.41 -20.27
C MET A 65 -9.82 14.34 -19.36
N VAL A 66 -8.56 14.56 -19.73
CA VAL A 66 -7.63 15.43 -18.99
C VAL A 66 -7.49 16.76 -19.70
N ARG A 67 -7.50 17.86 -18.94
CA ARG A 67 -7.26 19.21 -19.43
C ARG A 67 -6.20 19.89 -18.55
N PRO A 68 -5.00 20.17 -19.08
CA PRO A 68 -3.95 20.82 -18.31
C PRO A 68 -4.30 22.30 -18.06
N ALA A 69 -4.12 22.74 -16.82
CA ALA A 69 -4.20 24.15 -16.41
C ALA A 69 -2.81 24.82 -16.28
N GLY A 70 -1.73 24.04 -16.43
CA GLY A 70 -0.34 24.48 -16.19
C GLY A 70 0.16 24.07 -14.80
N TYR A 71 1.48 24.13 -14.58
CA TYR A 71 2.12 23.83 -13.27
C TYR A 71 1.71 22.48 -12.65
N GLU A 72 1.64 21.42 -13.45
CA GLU A 72 1.21 20.08 -13.02
C GLU A 72 -0.21 20.02 -12.42
N LEU A 73 -1.05 21.01 -12.74
CA LEU A 73 -2.47 21.06 -12.39
C LEU A 73 -3.34 20.67 -13.59
N PHE A 74 -4.36 19.88 -13.31
CA PHE A 74 -5.25 19.32 -14.31
C PHE A 74 -6.70 19.37 -13.85
N GLU A 75 -7.59 19.67 -14.79
CA GLU A 75 -9.00 19.38 -14.70
C GLU A 75 -9.26 18.02 -15.37
N VAL A 76 -9.94 17.12 -14.66
CA VAL A 76 -10.25 15.78 -15.14
C VAL A 76 -11.77 15.60 -15.15
N ARG A 77 -12.35 15.26 -16.31
CA ARG A 77 -13.79 15.06 -16.48
C ARG A 77 -14.12 13.68 -17.01
N HIS A 78 -15.23 13.10 -16.58
CA HIS A 78 -15.71 11.85 -17.16
C HIS A 78 -16.18 12.07 -18.59
N ILE A 79 -15.84 11.16 -19.52
CA ILE A 79 -16.13 11.33 -20.97
C ILE A 79 -17.63 11.27 -21.28
N SER A 80 -18.38 10.42 -20.57
CA SER A 80 -19.81 10.16 -20.86
C SER A 80 -20.79 10.65 -19.80
N ALA A 81 -20.30 11.18 -18.67
CA ALA A 81 -21.16 11.60 -17.57
C ALA A 81 -21.08 13.11 -17.39
N SER A 82 -22.23 13.77 -17.48
CA SER A 82 -22.34 15.20 -17.21
C SER A 82 -22.29 15.43 -15.69
N GLY A 83 -21.15 15.92 -15.18
CA GLY A 83 -21.04 16.44 -13.81
C GLY A 83 -19.82 15.98 -13.02
N ASP A 84 -19.22 14.83 -13.35
CA ASP A 84 -18.05 14.34 -12.65
C ASP A 84 -16.79 15.08 -13.11
N GLN A 85 -16.34 16.01 -12.27
CA GLN A 85 -15.15 16.83 -12.48
C GLN A 85 -14.26 16.84 -11.25
N PHE A 86 -12.96 16.64 -11.47
CA PHE A 86 -11.96 16.62 -10.41
C PHE A 86 -10.78 17.53 -10.76
N SER A 87 -10.20 18.16 -9.73
CA SER A 87 -8.88 18.78 -9.85
C SER A 87 -7.83 17.78 -9.40
N VAL A 88 -6.70 17.76 -10.12
CA VAL A 88 -5.54 16.92 -9.82
C VAL A 88 -4.30 17.79 -9.84
N SER A 89 -3.43 17.63 -8.83
CA SER A 89 -2.07 18.15 -8.84
C SER A 89 -1.10 16.98 -8.75
N LEU A 90 -0.25 16.80 -9.76
CA LEU A 90 0.80 15.77 -9.70
C LEU A 90 1.94 16.20 -8.76
N GLY A 91 2.29 17.50 -8.76
CA GLY A 91 3.34 18.05 -7.91
C GLY A 91 3.05 17.93 -6.41
N THR A 92 1.82 18.25 -5.97
CA THR A 92 1.43 18.07 -4.56
C THR A 92 0.90 16.66 -4.25
N LYS A 93 0.74 15.81 -5.27
CA LYS A 93 0.16 14.45 -5.16
C LYS A 93 -1.27 14.45 -4.60
N GLU A 94 -2.06 15.42 -5.06
CA GLU A 94 -3.42 15.65 -4.58
C GLU A 94 -4.46 15.43 -5.68
N CYS A 95 -5.65 14.99 -5.27
CA CYS A 95 -6.82 14.96 -6.14
C CYS A 95 -8.06 15.29 -5.32
N SER A 96 -8.97 16.09 -5.86
CA SER A 96 -10.20 16.48 -5.15
C SER A 96 -11.11 15.29 -4.78
N CYS A 97 -10.94 14.11 -5.40
CA CYS A 97 -11.59 12.87 -4.97
C CYS A 97 -11.07 12.32 -3.62
N ARG A 98 -10.00 12.91 -3.07
CA ARG A 98 -9.31 12.59 -1.80
C ARG A 98 -8.65 11.22 -1.69
N LYS A 99 -8.91 10.31 -2.62
CA LYS A 99 -8.34 8.95 -2.59
C LYS A 99 -6.82 8.94 -2.55
N TRP A 100 -6.16 9.82 -3.29
CA TRP A 100 -4.70 9.90 -3.26
C TRP A 100 -4.19 10.36 -1.89
N MET A 101 -4.74 11.44 -1.35
CA MET A 101 -4.38 11.95 -0.02
C MET A 101 -4.62 10.92 1.10
N LEU A 102 -5.69 10.14 1.00
CA LEU A 102 -6.06 9.15 2.02
C LEU A 102 -5.22 7.87 1.96
N THR A 103 -4.76 7.47 0.77
CA THR A 103 -4.09 6.17 0.58
C THR A 103 -2.60 6.28 0.28
N GLY A 104 -2.13 7.47 -0.08
CA GLY A 104 -0.79 7.70 -0.65
C GLY A 104 -0.63 7.18 -2.07
N LEU A 105 -1.65 6.57 -2.68
CA LEU A 105 -1.57 5.96 -4.01
C LEU A 105 -2.30 6.79 -5.07
N PRO A 106 -1.77 6.91 -6.29
CA PRO A 106 -2.47 7.56 -7.39
C PRO A 106 -3.88 6.97 -7.59
N CYS A 107 -4.89 7.85 -7.63
CA CYS A 107 -6.25 7.47 -7.98
C CYS A 107 -6.42 7.41 -9.50
N ARG A 108 -7.54 6.85 -10.00
CA ARG A 108 -7.84 6.81 -11.44
C ARG A 108 -7.72 8.17 -12.16
N HIS A 109 -8.04 9.29 -11.50
CA HIS A 109 -7.94 10.63 -12.10
C HIS A 109 -6.47 11.07 -12.23
N ALA A 110 -5.68 10.81 -11.20
CA ALA A 110 -4.24 11.04 -11.22
C ALA A 110 -3.55 10.19 -12.28
N ILE A 111 -3.92 8.91 -12.37
CA ILE A 111 -3.38 8.00 -13.38
C ILE A 111 -3.76 8.45 -14.80
N ALA A 112 -4.97 8.99 -15.00
CA ALA A 112 -5.32 9.59 -16.29
C ALA A 112 -4.40 10.77 -16.64
N CYS A 113 -4.10 11.65 -15.68
CA CYS A 113 -3.15 12.76 -15.89
C CYS A 113 -1.72 12.25 -16.16
N MET A 114 -1.27 11.23 -15.41
CA MET A 114 0.04 10.61 -15.61
C MET A 114 0.16 10.00 -17.01
N ARG A 115 -0.89 9.34 -17.50
CA ARG A 115 -0.92 8.79 -18.87
C ARG A 115 -0.75 9.89 -19.91
N GLU A 116 -1.43 11.03 -19.74
CA GLU A 116 -1.33 12.17 -20.67
C GLU A 116 0.07 12.81 -20.66
N MET A 117 0.78 12.69 -19.54
CA MET A 117 2.14 13.18 -19.35
C MET A 117 3.22 12.12 -19.60
N GLU A 118 2.84 10.90 -20.03
CA GLU A 118 3.73 9.74 -20.22
C GLU A 118 4.55 9.36 -18.97
N ILE A 119 3.96 9.56 -17.78
CA ILE A 119 4.55 9.24 -16.48
C ILE A 119 4.07 7.86 -16.01
N ASP A 120 4.99 7.04 -15.51
CA ASP A 120 4.64 5.76 -14.89
C ASP A 120 4.07 5.97 -13.47
N PRO A 121 2.82 5.56 -13.18
CA PRO A 121 2.23 5.67 -11.84
C PRO A 121 3.02 4.94 -10.75
N SER A 122 3.82 3.93 -11.10
CA SER A 122 4.66 3.19 -10.16
C SER A 122 5.68 4.08 -9.43
N GLN A 123 6.11 5.17 -10.07
CA GLN A 123 7.06 6.15 -9.51
C GLN A 123 6.46 6.94 -8.34
N TYR A 124 5.14 7.01 -8.25
CA TYR A 124 4.41 7.71 -7.21
C TYR A 124 3.98 6.80 -6.05
N VAL A 125 4.37 5.52 -6.06
CA VAL A 125 4.14 4.61 -4.94
C VAL A 125 5.11 4.95 -3.79
N PRO A 126 4.60 5.23 -2.59
CA PRO A 126 5.43 5.52 -1.42
C PRO A 126 6.37 4.38 -1.01
N ASP A 127 7.51 4.73 -0.41
CA ASP A 127 8.56 3.76 -0.06
C ASP A 127 8.12 2.71 0.95
N TYR A 128 7.18 3.02 1.85
CA TYR A 128 6.65 2.06 2.81
C TYR A 128 5.79 0.95 2.17
N PHE A 129 5.47 1.06 0.87
CA PHE A 129 4.86 0.02 0.07
C PHE A 129 5.84 -0.71 -0.85
N ARG A 130 7.14 -0.40 -0.74
CA ARG A 130 8.18 -1.08 -1.49
C ARG A 130 8.66 -2.35 -0.79
N LYS A 131 9.12 -3.30 -1.59
CA LYS A 131 9.65 -4.58 -1.15
C LYS A 131 10.82 -4.37 -0.18
N GLU A 132 11.73 -3.46 -0.48
CA GLU A 132 12.93 -3.20 0.30
C GLU A 132 12.59 -2.77 1.73
N THR A 133 11.60 -1.89 1.89
CA THR A 133 11.12 -1.47 3.22
C THR A 133 10.47 -2.62 3.98
N TYR A 134 9.70 -3.48 3.29
CA TYR A 134 9.12 -4.67 3.90
C TYR A 134 10.20 -5.67 4.34
N GLU A 135 11.22 -5.90 3.52
CA GLU A 135 12.35 -6.75 3.86
C GLU A 135 13.10 -6.22 5.08
N ALA A 136 13.40 -4.93 5.12
CA ALA A 136 14.05 -4.30 6.26
C ALA A 136 13.25 -4.48 7.57
N CYS A 137 11.92 -4.37 7.52
CA CYS A 137 11.06 -4.60 8.69
C CYS A 137 11.15 -6.02 9.26
N TYR A 138 11.32 -7.04 8.40
CA TYR A 138 11.35 -8.46 8.81
C TYR A 138 12.76 -9.06 8.85
N GLN A 139 13.80 -8.27 8.53
CA GLN A 139 15.19 -8.69 8.55
C GLN A 139 15.66 -9.17 9.94
N PRO A 140 15.29 -8.51 11.07
CA PRO A 140 15.71 -8.97 12.40
C PRO A 140 15.17 -10.36 12.76
N MET A 141 15.96 -11.12 13.53
CA MET A 141 15.58 -12.44 14.00
C MET A 141 15.04 -12.39 15.42
N ILE A 142 13.98 -13.16 15.69
CA ILE A 142 13.51 -13.45 17.04
C ILE A 142 14.15 -14.78 17.43
N TYR A 143 14.99 -14.76 18.45
CA TYR A 143 15.79 -15.92 18.85
C TYR A 143 14.97 -16.95 19.64
N PRO A 144 15.30 -18.25 19.52
CA PRO A 144 14.80 -19.27 20.43
C PRO A 144 15.33 -19.04 21.86
N THR A 145 14.57 -19.52 22.84
CA THR A 145 14.94 -19.52 24.26
C THR A 145 15.22 -20.95 24.72
N ASN A 146 16.12 -21.12 25.68
CA ASN A 146 16.30 -22.39 26.37
C ASN A 146 15.24 -22.50 27.48
N GLY A 147 14.66 -23.69 27.64
CA GLY A 147 13.68 -24.02 28.67
C GLY A 147 14.29 -24.61 29.93
#